data_AF-Q9KCV5-F1
#
_entry.id   AF-Q9KCV5-F1
#
_cell.length_a   1.000
_cell.length_b   1.000
_cell.length_c   1.000
_cell.angle_alpha   90.00
_cell.angle_beta   90.00
_cell.angle_gamma   90.00
#
_symmetry.space_group_name_H-M   'P 1'
#
loop_
_entity.id
_entity.type
_entity.pdbx_description
1 polymer ?
#
loop_
_entity_poly.entity_id
_entity_poly.type
_entity_poly.pdbx_seq_one_letter_code
_entity_poly.pdbx_strand_id
1 'polypeptide(L)'
;MKLKIGYRTLKTALGAGISIFIAQALNLEFYASAAILTILCISVSRKGSLRAAWQRFAACMIGLAYSFILLELVGYQPWTLALILILFIPTVVRLNVKEGITTSTVIMLHVYTLGTVSWAIFINEFLLIVIGIGVALIMNAYMPNIERELRKHQRKIEANFRTILRELACYVRTGEREWDGREIPETADEIQKAKSIAMRNINNHFLRNEDQYYHYFKMRERQFDILERIMPFLSSLDDTVVQSDKIADLLEELSEAVSPVNTVSYFQGRIQDIRSYFEARELPKTQKEFETRSALYYVIHELEEYLRMKESLYEKQNKKEKSREH
;
A
#
# COMPACT_ATOMS: atom_id res chain seq x y z
N MET A 1 -9.51 12.32 26.21
CA MET A 1 -8.96 11.64 25.02
C MET A 1 -9.95 10.57 24.57
N LYS A 2 -10.61 10.70 23.40
CA LYS A 2 -11.51 9.65 22.90
C LYS A 2 -10.67 8.58 22.20
N LEU A 3 -10.53 7.40 22.83
CA LEU A 3 -9.93 6.21 22.20
C LEU A 3 -10.76 5.83 20.97
N LYS A 4 -10.26 6.11 19.76
CA LYS A 4 -10.89 5.63 18.52
C LYS A 4 -10.47 4.18 18.31
N ILE A 5 -11.39 3.25 18.56
CA ILE A 5 -11.19 1.82 18.29
C ILE A 5 -11.00 1.65 16.79
N GLY A 6 -9.84 1.15 16.37
CA GLY A 6 -9.54 0.91 14.97
C GLY A 6 -10.33 -0.29 14.42
N TYR A 7 -10.64 -0.26 13.12
CA TYR A 7 -11.33 -1.35 12.43
C TYR A 7 -10.68 -2.74 12.66
N ARG A 8 -9.34 -2.77 12.79
CA ARG A 8 -8.60 -3.99 13.13
C ARG A 8 -8.99 -4.55 14.50
N THR A 9 -9.07 -3.71 15.51
CA THR A 9 -9.43 -4.11 16.87
C THR A 9 -10.86 -4.65 16.91
N LEU A 10 -11.79 -4.01 16.19
CA LEU A 10 -13.17 -4.47 16.09
C LEU A 10 -13.28 -5.84 15.40
N LYS A 11 -12.58 -6.05 14.26
CA LYS A 11 -12.59 -7.37 13.59
C LYS A 11 -11.98 -8.47 14.45
N THR A 12 -10.93 -8.15 15.21
CA THR A 12 -10.27 -9.12 16.08
C THR A 12 -11.20 -9.50 17.24
N ALA A 13 -11.87 -8.52 17.87
CA ALA A 13 -12.83 -8.78 18.93
C ALA A 13 -14.04 -9.59 18.42
N LEU A 14 -14.60 -9.21 17.25
CA LEU A 14 -15.71 -9.93 16.62
C LEU A 14 -15.31 -11.37 16.25
N GLY A 15 -14.16 -11.55 15.59
CA GLY A 15 -13.66 -12.86 15.21
C GLY A 15 -13.42 -13.76 16.42
N ALA A 16 -12.82 -13.24 17.48
CA ALA A 16 -12.61 -13.98 18.72
C ALA A 16 -13.96 -14.39 19.36
N GLY A 17 -14.91 -13.46 19.44
CA GLY A 17 -16.26 -13.73 19.96
C GLY A 17 -17.01 -14.78 19.15
N ILE A 18 -16.99 -14.68 17.82
CA ILE A 18 -17.61 -15.67 16.91
C ILE A 18 -16.97 -17.05 17.11
N SER A 19 -15.65 -17.11 17.26
CA SER A 19 -14.93 -18.38 17.41
C SER A 19 -15.25 -19.06 18.74
N ILE A 20 -15.33 -18.28 19.83
CA ILE A 20 -15.80 -18.78 21.12
C ILE A 20 -17.24 -19.28 21.00
N PHE A 21 -18.12 -18.49 20.40
CA PHE A 21 -19.53 -18.86 20.23
C PHE A 21 -19.69 -20.18 19.47
N ILE A 22 -18.98 -20.36 18.36
CA ILE A 22 -19.01 -21.59 17.57
C ILE A 22 -18.45 -22.77 18.38
N ALA A 23 -17.30 -22.58 19.05
CA ALA A 23 -16.69 -23.65 19.84
C ALA A 23 -17.58 -24.07 21.04
N GLN A 24 -18.22 -23.12 21.71
CA GLN A 24 -19.19 -23.40 22.78
C GLN A 24 -20.45 -24.09 22.25
N ALA A 25 -20.99 -23.66 21.10
CA ALA A 25 -22.16 -24.29 20.49
C ALA A 25 -21.91 -25.76 20.11
N LEU A 26 -20.65 -26.12 19.82
CA LEU A 26 -20.22 -27.49 19.55
C LEU A 26 -19.77 -28.26 20.80
N ASN A 27 -19.89 -27.66 21.99
CA ASN A 27 -19.46 -28.21 23.28
C ASN A 27 -17.98 -28.63 23.30
N LEU A 28 -17.11 -27.85 22.67
CA LEU A 28 -15.67 -28.11 22.69
C LEU A 28 -15.04 -27.67 24.00
N GLU A 29 -14.12 -28.49 24.52
CA GLU A 29 -13.26 -28.12 25.63
C GLU A 29 -12.25 -27.06 25.18
N PHE A 30 -11.75 -26.24 26.12
CA PHE A 30 -10.80 -25.17 25.83
C PHE A 30 -11.26 -24.19 24.72
N TYR A 31 -12.56 -23.90 24.62
CA TYR A 31 -13.14 -22.98 23.63
C TYR A 31 -12.46 -21.60 23.57
N ALA A 32 -11.86 -21.13 24.67
CA ALA A 32 -11.08 -19.89 24.72
C ALA A 32 -9.89 -19.91 23.73
N SER A 33 -9.34 -21.09 23.45
CA SER A 33 -8.21 -21.26 22.54
C SER A 33 -8.59 -21.09 21.08
N ALA A 34 -9.86 -21.33 20.70
CA ALA A 34 -10.36 -20.96 19.37
C ALA A 34 -10.30 -19.43 19.18
N ALA A 35 -10.57 -18.63 20.22
CA ALA A 35 -10.38 -17.18 20.19
C ALA A 35 -8.91 -16.80 20.07
N ILE A 36 -8.01 -17.41 20.87
CA ILE A 36 -6.57 -17.13 20.80
C ILE A 36 -6.02 -17.42 19.40
N LEU A 37 -6.36 -18.59 18.84
CA LEU A 37 -6.02 -18.98 17.46
C LEU A 37 -6.52 -17.95 16.46
N THR A 38 -7.76 -17.48 16.61
CA THR A 38 -8.34 -16.47 15.73
C THR A 38 -7.60 -15.14 15.79
N ILE A 39 -7.34 -14.65 17.01
CA ILE A 39 -6.62 -13.39 17.23
C ILE A 39 -5.24 -13.44 16.60
N LEU A 40 -4.51 -14.54 16.81
CA LEU A 40 -3.18 -14.74 16.25
C LEU A 40 -3.24 -14.88 14.71
N CYS A 41 -4.28 -15.54 14.17
CA CYS A 41 -4.51 -15.75 12.73
C CYS A 41 -4.97 -14.51 11.97
N ILE A 42 -5.58 -13.54 12.64
CA ILE A 42 -5.98 -12.27 12.01
C ILE A 42 -4.73 -11.43 11.68
N SER A 43 -4.19 -11.68 10.49
CA SER A 43 -3.10 -10.92 9.89
C SER A 43 -3.58 -9.68 9.14
N VAL A 44 -2.63 -8.93 8.57
CA VAL A 44 -2.88 -7.61 7.98
C VAL A 44 -3.07 -7.63 6.46
N SER A 45 -2.91 -8.78 5.79
CA SER A 45 -3.14 -8.91 4.35
C SER A 45 -3.80 -10.25 3.99
N ARG A 46 -4.62 -10.29 2.94
CA ARG A 46 -5.33 -11.52 2.51
C ARG A 46 -4.36 -12.64 2.11
N LYS A 47 -3.36 -12.34 1.28
CA LYS A 47 -2.34 -13.31 0.84
C LYS A 47 -1.47 -13.78 2.00
N GLY A 48 -1.08 -12.85 2.88
CA GLY A 48 -0.35 -13.18 4.10
C GLY A 48 -1.19 -14.03 5.06
N SER A 49 -2.49 -13.76 5.17
CA SER A 49 -3.42 -14.53 6.00
C SER A 49 -3.54 -15.97 5.55
N LEU A 50 -3.59 -16.23 4.25
CA LEU A 50 -3.69 -17.60 3.73
C LEU A 50 -2.41 -18.38 4.01
N ARG A 51 -1.24 -17.77 3.76
CA ARG A 51 0.06 -18.38 4.07
C ARG A 51 0.21 -18.66 5.57
N ALA A 52 -0.12 -17.67 6.41
CA ALA A 52 -0.04 -17.79 7.85
C ALA A 52 -0.99 -18.86 8.40
N ALA A 53 -2.23 -18.90 7.88
CA ALA A 53 -3.20 -19.93 8.22
C ALA A 53 -2.69 -21.33 7.90
N TRP A 54 -2.11 -21.52 6.71
CA TRP A 54 -1.53 -22.80 6.31
C TRP A 54 -0.35 -23.21 7.20
N GLN A 55 0.59 -22.29 7.46
CA GLN A 55 1.72 -22.57 8.34
C GLN A 55 1.27 -22.93 9.75
N ARG A 56 0.27 -22.23 10.29
CA ARG A 56 -0.29 -22.52 11.61
C ARG A 56 -1.04 -23.82 11.67
N PHE A 57 -1.85 -24.11 10.67
CA PHE A 57 -2.57 -25.39 10.58
C PHE A 57 -1.57 -26.56 10.57
N ALA A 58 -0.57 -26.49 9.68
CA ALA A 58 0.45 -27.53 9.57
C ALA A 58 1.25 -27.70 10.88
N ALA A 59 1.71 -26.59 11.47
CA ALA A 59 2.45 -26.63 12.74
C ALA A 59 1.59 -27.20 13.88
N CYS A 60 0.33 -26.79 14.03
CA CYS A 60 -0.55 -27.30 15.08
C CYS A 60 -0.80 -28.80 14.92
N MET A 61 -0.89 -29.30 13.67
CA MET A 61 -1.06 -30.73 13.42
C MET A 61 0.18 -31.55 13.76
N ILE A 62 1.36 -31.04 13.41
CA ILE A 62 2.63 -31.62 13.83
C ILE A 62 2.72 -31.62 15.36
N GLY A 63 2.37 -30.50 15.99
CA GLY A 63 2.39 -30.37 17.45
C GLY A 63 1.46 -31.34 18.16
N LEU A 64 0.23 -31.49 17.66
CA LEU A 64 -0.75 -32.44 18.17
C LEU A 64 -0.22 -33.89 18.04
N ALA A 65 0.38 -34.24 16.91
CA ALA A 65 0.98 -35.56 16.71
C ALA A 65 2.13 -35.84 17.70
N TYR A 66 3.05 -34.88 17.90
CA TYR A 66 4.12 -35.01 18.89
C TYR A 66 3.57 -35.16 20.31
N SER A 67 2.58 -34.36 20.69
CA SER A 67 1.92 -34.46 22.00
C SER A 67 1.29 -35.82 22.21
N PHE A 68 0.55 -36.34 21.23
CA PHE A 68 -0.11 -37.65 21.34
C PHE A 68 0.91 -38.77 21.50
N ILE A 69 1.98 -38.79 20.69
CA ILE A 69 2.97 -39.86 20.73
C ILE A 69 3.79 -39.80 22.03
N LEU A 70 4.31 -38.62 22.39
CA LEU A 70 5.25 -38.52 23.52
C LEU A 70 4.55 -38.52 24.88
N LEU A 71 3.35 -37.95 25.02
CA LEU A 71 2.63 -38.01 26.29
C LEU A 71 2.14 -39.42 26.59
N GLU A 72 1.74 -40.19 25.58
CA GLU A 72 1.35 -41.60 25.74
C GLU A 72 2.56 -42.48 26.13
N LEU A 73 3.72 -42.28 25.49
CA LEU A 73 4.91 -43.11 25.71
C LEU A 73 5.67 -42.77 27.00
N VAL A 74 5.71 -41.49 27.36
CA VAL A 74 6.61 -40.96 28.41
C VAL A 74 5.83 -40.54 29.66
N GLY A 75 4.56 -40.16 29.48
CA GLY A 75 3.67 -39.68 30.55
C GLY A 75 3.62 -38.16 30.68
N TYR A 76 2.71 -37.69 31.54
CA TYR A 76 2.30 -36.29 31.70
C TYR A 76 3.13 -35.53 32.72
N GLN A 77 4.44 -35.48 32.50
CA GLN A 77 5.37 -34.75 33.36
C GLN A 77 5.89 -33.47 32.67
N PRO A 78 6.25 -32.41 33.42
CA PRO A 78 6.75 -31.16 32.82
C PRO A 78 7.95 -31.35 31.89
N TRP A 79 8.83 -32.30 32.20
CA TRP A 79 9.99 -32.62 31.37
C TRP A 79 9.62 -33.29 30.03
N THR A 80 8.48 -33.98 29.95
CA THR A 80 7.94 -34.51 28.69
C THR A 80 7.57 -33.37 27.74
N LEU A 81 6.97 -32.29 28.26
CA LEU A 81 6.65 -31.10 27.46
C LEU A 81 7.91 -30.42 26.92
N ALA A 82 8.98 -30.35 27.73
CA ALA A 82 10.27 -29.84 27.27
C ALA A 82 10.85 -30.70 26.14
N LEU A 83 10.78 -32.04 26.26
CA LEU A 83 11.20 -32.96 25.22
C LEU A 83 10.39 -32.77 23.92
N ILE A 84 9.07 -32.63 24.02
CA ILE A 84 8.19 -32.32 22.89
C ILE A 84 8.67 -31.05 22.17
N LEU A 85 8.93 -29.96 22.90
CA LEU A 85 9.36 -28.69 22.32
C LEU A 85 10.74 -28.79 21.65
N ILE A 86 11.68 -29.51 22.25
CA ILE A 86 13.04 -29.73 21.69
C ILE A 86 12.97 -30.44 20.34
N LEU A 87 12.02 -31.37 20.15
CA LEU A 87 11.85 -32.09 18.88
C LEU A 87 10.96 -31.34 17.89
N PHE A 88 9.92 -30.68 18.38
CA PHE A 88 8.94 -29.96 17.59
C PHE A 88 9.52 -28.72 16.90
N ILE A 89 10.25 -27.87 17.64
CA ILE A 89 10.72 -26.58 17.13
C ILE A 89 11.65 -26.77 15.91
N PRO A 90 12.69 -27.62 15.95
CA PRO A 90 13.53 -27.87 14.79
C PRO A 90 12.75 -28.41 13.58
N THR A 91 11.77 -29.27 13.82
CA THR A 91 10.91 -29.85 12.77
C THR A 91 10.10 -28.77 12.06
N VAL A 92 9.45 -27.89 12.82
CA VAL A 92 8.66 -26.78 12.28
C VAL A 92 9.52 -25.74 11.56
N VAL A 93 10.73 -25.47 12.08
CA VAL A 93 11.70 -24.59 11.41
C VAL A 93 12.16 -25.19 10.08
N ARG A 94 12.50 -26.49 10.04
CA ARG A 94 12.92 -27.19 8.82
C ARG A 94 11.82 -27.20 7.74
N LEU A 95 10.56 -27.29 8.15
CA LEU A 95 9.39 -27.26 7.25
C LEU A 95 8.94 -25.84 6.88
N ASN A 96 9.63 -24.78 7.33
CA ASN A 96 9.28 -23.39 7.08
C ASN A 96 7.86 -22.99 7.56
N VAL A 97 7.36 -23.62 8.64
CA VAL A 97 6.03 -23.35 9.23
C VAL A 97 6.11 -22.66 10.61
N LYS A 98 7.19 -21.88 10.82
CA LYS A 98 7.55 -21.23 12.10
C LYS A 98 6.48 -20.29 12.70
N GLU A 99 5.57 -19.75 11.90
CA GLU A 99 4.48 -18.88 12.39
C GLU A 99 3.48 -19.60 13.30
N GLY A 100 3.49 -20.93 13.32
CA GLY A 100 2.63 -21.75 14.16
C GLY A 100 3.26 -22.29 15.44
N ILE A 101 4.50 -21.93 15.79
CA ILE A 101 5.13 -22.41 17.02
C ILE A 101 4.27 -22.05 18.24
N THR A 102 3.94 -20.76 18.40
CA THR A 102 3.17 -20.27 19.55
C THR A 102 1.78 -20.90 19.66
N THR A 103 1.06 -21.03 18.53
CA THR A 103 -0.28 -21.62 18.52
C THR A 103 -0.25 -23.12 18.82
N SER A 104 0.78 -23.81 18.34
CA SER A 104 0.95 -25.25 18.59
C SER A 104 1.26 -25.53 20.05
N THR A 105 2.05 -24.68 20.72
CA THR A 105 2.34 -24.82 22.15
C THR A 105 1.06 -24.78 23.00
N VAL A 106 0.08 -23.95 22.64
CA VAL A 106 -1.22 -23.89 23.33
C VAL A 106 -1.97 -25.21 23.18
N ILE A 107 -2.02 -25.77 21.96
CA ILE A 107 -2.63 -27.09 21.69
C ILE A 107 -1.94 -28.18 22.52
N MET A 108 -0.61 -28.20 22.54
CA MET A 108 0.18 -29.18 23.30
C MET A 108 -0.12 -29.09 24.80
N LEU A 109 -0.32 -27.87 25.31
CA LEU A 109 -0.67 -27.63 26.70
C LEU A 109 -2.05 -28.18 27.05
N HIS A 110 -3.05 -28.10 26.17
CA HIS A 110 -4.36 -28.72 26.44
C HIS A 110 -4.23 -30.23 26.63
N VAL A 111 -3.56 -30.90 25.69
CA VAL A 111 -3.37 -32.37 25.75
C VAL A 111 -2.58 -32.74 27.00
N TYR A 112 -1.58 -31.95 27.38
CA TYR A 112 -0.84 -32.13 28.62
C TYR A 112 -1.73 -31.96 29.86
N THR A 113 -2.55 -30.91 29.91
CA THR A 113 -3.43 -30.60 31.05
C THR A 113 -4.54 -31.62 31.23
N LEU A 114 -5.03 -32.22 30.14
CA LEU A 114 -6.05 -33.27 30.19
C LEU A 114 -5.54 -34.58 30.79
N GLY A 115 -4.23 -34.80 30.84
CA GLY A 115 -3.63 -35.97 31.49
C GLY A 115 -3.96 -37.31 30.81
N THR A 116 -4.59 -37.29 29.64
CA THR A 116 -5.00 -38.48 28.86
C THR A 116 -4.92 -38.18 27.36
N VAL A 117 -4.70 -39.22 26.55
CA VAL A 117 -4.79 -39.13 25.09
C VAL A 117 -5.98 -39.95 24.63
N SER A 118 -6.84 -39.38 23.78
CA SER A 118 -7.95 -40.11 23.18
C SER A 118 -8.32 -39.54 21.81
N TRP A 119 -9.04 -40.34 21.03
CA TRP A 119 -9.56 -39.86 19.74
C TRP A 119 -10.54 -38.70 19.90
N ALA A 120 -11.27 -38.64 21.02
CA ALA A 120 -12.15 -37.52 21.33
C ALA A 120 -11.36 -36.21 21.52
N ILE A 121 -10.23 -36.27 22.23
CA ILE A 121 -9.33 -35.12 22.41
C ILE A 121 -8.73 -34.69 21.08
N PHE A 122 -8.37 -35.64 20.21
CA PHE A 122 -7.84 -35.32 18.88
C PHE A 122 -8.86 -34.52 18.07
N ILE A 123 -10.11 -34.99 18.03
CA ILE A 123 -11.20 -34.31 17.33
C ILE A 123 -11.46 -32.93 17.96
N ASN A 124 -11.44 -32.82 19.30
CA ASN A 124 -11.62 -31.55 20.00
C ASN A 124 -10.58 -30.51 19.53
N GLU A 125 -9.29 -30.85 19.62
CA GLU A 125 -8.20 -29.95 19.23
C GLU A 125 -8.23 -29.63 17.73
N PHE A 126 -8.53 -30.63 16.90
CA PHE A 126 -8.68 -30.43 15.46
C PHE A 126 -9.79 -29.40 15.15
N LEU A 127 -10.95 -29.52 15.80
CA LEU A 127 -12.06 -28.59 15.61
C LEU A 127 -11.73 -27.19 16.12
N LEU A 128 -11.04 -27.04 17.26
CA LEU A 128 -10.56 -25.74 17.74
C LEU A 128 -9.64 -25.05 16.72
N ILE A 129 -8.71 -25.80 16.12
CA ILE A 129 -7.82 -25.32 15.06
C ILE A 129 -8.63 -24.85 13.86
N VAL A 130 -9.54 -25.69 13.36
CA VAL A 130 -10.36 -25.40 12.17
C VAL A 130 -11.25 -24.18 12.41
N ILE A 131 -11.90 -24.07 13.57
CA ILE A 131 -12.75 -22.93 13.92
C ILE A 131 -11.91 -21.66 14.01
N GLY A 132 -10.81 -21.69 14.78
CA GLY A 132 -10.00 -20.50 15.00
C GLY A 132 -9.36 -19.97 13.72
N ILE A 133 -8.79 -20.87 12.90
CA ILE A 133 -8.19 -20.50 11.61
C ILE A 133 -9.27 -20.11 10.60
N GLY A 134 -10.38 -20.86 10.54
CA GLY A 134 -11.49 -20.62 9.62
C GLY A 134 -12.14 -19.26 9.83
N VAL A 135 -12.50 -18.93 11.08
CA VAL A 135 -13.08 -17.62 11.42
C VAL A 135 -12.09 -16.50 11.13
N ALA A 136 -10.80 -16.67 11.44
CA ALA A 136 -9.78 -15.68 11.09
C ALA A 136 -9.68 -15.43 9.58
N LEU A 137 -9.73 -16.48 8.77
CA LEU A 137 -9.72 -16.39 7.30
C LEU A 137 -10.96 -15.66 6.78
N ILE A 138 -12.15 -15.98 7.29
CA ILE A 138 -13.40 -15.29 6.94
C ILE A 138 -13.29 -13.80 7.31
N MET A 139 -12.84 -13.48 8.52
CA MET A 139 -12.65 -12.10 8.96
C MET A 139 -11.63 -11.33 8.14
N ASN A 140 -10.58 -11.98 7.67
CA ASN A 140 -9.60 -11.35 6.78
C ASN A 140 -10.07 -11.26 5.32
N ALA A 141 -10.96 -12.13 4.86
CA ALA A 141 -11.59 -12.03 3.55
C ALA A 141 -12.44 -10.76 3.41
N TYR A 142 -13.09 -10.32 4.50
CA TYR A 142 -13.89 -9.09 4.55
C TYR A 142 -13.06 -7.79 4.63
N MET A 143 -11.72 -7.86 4.62
CA MET A 143 -10.86 -6.68 4.67
C MET A 143 -11.12 -5.76 3.47
N PRO A 144 -11.46 -4.46 3.68
CA PRO A 144 -11.50 -3.47 2.62
C PRO A 144 -10.11 -3.38 2.01
N ASN A 145 -10.02 -3.55 0.69
CA ASN A 145 -8.74 -3.50 0.01
C ASN A 145 -8.26 -2.03 0.02
N ILE A 146 -7.47 -1.64 1.01
CA ILE A 146 -6.85 -0.29 1.10
C ILE A 146 -6.13 0.03 -0.21
N GLU A 147 -5.53 -0.97 -0.86
CA GLU A 147 -4.93 -0.81 -2.19
C GLU A 147 -5.95 -0.36 -3.25
N ARG A 148 -7.19 -0.88 -3.21
CA ARG A 148 -8.26 -0.46 -4.12
C ARG A 148 -8.68 0.99 -3.84
N GLU A 149 -8.71 1.39 -2.58
CA GLU A 149 -8.97 2.78 -2.16
C GLU A 149 -7.85 3.71 -2.64
N LEU A 150 -6.58 3.37 -2.39
CA LEU A 150 -5.40 4.11 -2.86
C LEU A 150 -5.36 4.20 -4.40
N ARG A 151 -5.67 3.12 -5.12
CA ARG A 151 -5.79 3.15 -6.59
C ARG A 151 -6.92 4.05 -7.08
N LYS A 152 -8.03 4.14 -6.34
CA LYS A 152 -9.14 5.04 -6.66
C LYS A 152 -8.68 6.50 -6.53
N HIS A 153 -8.02 6.84 -5.43
CA HIS A 153 -7.42 8.17 -5.24
C HIS A 153 -6.40 8.49 -6.34
N GLN A 154 -5.51 7.56 -6.65
CA GLN A 154 -4.53 7.71 -7.73
C GLN A 154 -5.19 8.01 -9.07
N ARG A 155 -6.21 7.25 -9.48
CA ARG A 155 -6.91 7.48 -10.75
C ARG A 155 -7.60 8.83 -10.79
N LYS A 156 -8.20 9.25 -9.67
CA LYS A 156 -8.84 10.56 -9.57
C LYS A 156 -7.83 11.71 -9.68
N ILE A 157 -6.72 11.63 -8.95
CA ILE A 157 -5.62 12.60 -9.04
C ILE A 157 -5.08 12.65 -10.48
N GLU A 158 -4.81 11.50 -11.10
CA GLU A 158 -4.34 11.47 -12.49
C GLU A 158 -5.35 12.10 -13.44
N ALA A 159 -6.65 11.79 -13.32
CA ALA A 159 -7.69 12.40 -14.14
C ALA A 159 -7.72 13.93 -14.00
N ASN A 160 -7.69 14.45 -12.76
CA ASN A 160 -7.67 15.88 -12.52
C ASN A 160 -6.41 16.54 -13.10
N PHE A 161 -5.24 15.91 -12.98
CA PHE A 161 -4.01 16.39 -13.62
C PHE A 161 -4.14 16.47 -15.14
N ARG A 162 -4.76 15.47 -15.79
CA ARG A 162 -5.01 15.51 -17.25
C ARG A 162 -5.90 16.70 -17.59
N THR A 163 -6.98 16.90 -16.84
CA THR A 163 -7.88 18.04 -17.05
C THR A 163 -7.13 19.36 -16.88
N ILE A 164 -6.46 19.58 -15.74
CA ILE A 164 -5.72 20.82 -15.46
C ILE A 164 -4.71 21.12 -16.58
N LEU A 165 -3.87 20.15 -16.97
CA LEU A 165 -2.88 20.36 -18.02
C LEU A 165 -3.52 20.68 -19.38
N ARG A 166 -4.61 20.00 -19.73
CA ARG A 166 -5.34 20.24 -20.99
C ARG A 166 -6.02 21.61 -21.01
N GLU A 167 -6.65 22.02 -19.91
CA GLU A 167 -7.27 23.33 -19.81
C GLU A 167 -6.21 24.45 -19.83
N LEU A 168 -5.04 24.24 -19.21
CA LEU A 168 -3.90 25.15 -19.36
C LEU A 168 -3.39 25.23 -20.80
N ALA A 169 -3.30 24.10 -21.50
CA ALA A 169 -2.93 24.09 -22.92
C ALA A 169 -3.95 24.88 -23.78
N CYS A 170 -5.25 24.64 -23.55
CA CYS A 170 -6.32 25.35 -24.24
C CYS A 170 -6.27 26.86 -23.99
N TYR A 171 -6.10 27.24 -22.73
CA TYR A 171 -5.99 28.64 -22.32
C TYR A 171 -4.82 29.35 -23.00
N VAL A 172 -3.64 28.72 -23.03
CA VAL A 172 -2.44 29.28 -23.67
C VAL A 172 -2.61 29.42 -25.19
N ARG A 173 -3.43 28.57 -25.82
CA ARG A 173 -3.64 28.55 -27.27
C ARG A 173 -4.74 29.51 -27.74
N THR A 174 -5.81 29.65 -26.97
CA THR A 174 -7.05 30.32 -27.41
C THR A 174 -7.41 31.55 -26.58
N GLY A 175 -6.83 31.71 -25.38
CA GLY A 175 -7.22 32.75 -24.42
C GLY A 175 -8.61 32.55 -23.81
N GLU A 176 -9.32 31.48 -24.16
CA GLU A 176 -10.69 31.21 -23.70
C GLU A 176 -10.73 30.82 -22.21
N ARG A 177 -11.76 31.30 -21.52
CA ARG A 177 -11.87 31.29 -20.03
C ARG A 177 -13.00 30.42 -19.48
N GLU A 178 -13.55 29.48 -20.25
CA GLU A 178 -14.72 28.69 -19.81
C GLU A 178 -14.41 27.69 -18.69
N TRP A 179 -13.15 27.49 -18.33
CA TRP A 179 -12.75 26.61 -17.24
C TRP A 179 -12.96 27.25 -15.86
N ASP A 180 -13.69 26.56 -14.99
CA ASP A 180 -14.04 27.05 -13.65
C ASP A 180 -13.05 26.64 -12.54
N GLY A 181 -12.00 25.89 -12.88
CA GLY A 181 -10.89 25.57 -11.98
C GLY A 181 -11.22 24.60 -10.84
N ARG A 182 -12.37 23.91 -10.85
CA ARG A 182 -12.80 23.03 -9.75
C ARG A 182 -11.81 21.91 -9.44
N GLU A 183 -11.08 21.43 -10.43
CA GLU A 183 -10.11 20.35 -10.29
C GLU A 183 -8.94 20.75 -9.38
N ILE A 184 -8.61 22.03 -9.24
CA ILE A 184 -7.50 22.52 -8.40
C ILE A 184 -7.75 22.20 -6.92
N PRO A 185 -8.79 22.75 -6.25
CA PRO A 185 -9.04 22.45 -4.84
C PRO A 185 -9.37 20.98 -4.62
N GLU A 186 -10.05 20.32 -5.57
CA GLU A 186 -10.32 18.88 -5.48
C GLU A 186 -9.04 18.04 -5.47
N THR A 187 -8.05 18.40 -6.29
CA THR A 187 -6.77 17.67 -6.38
C THR A 187 -5.96 17.84 -5.11
N ALA A 188 -5.88 19.06 -4.57
CA ALA A 188 -5.19 19.33 -3.30
C ALA A 188 -5.78 18.47 -2.16
N ASP A 189 -7.10 18.45 -2.05
CA ASP A 189 -7.85 17.64 -1.08
C ASP A 189 -7.60 16.13 -1.26
N GLU A 190 -7.67 15.66 -2.50
CA GLU A 190 -7.51 14.24 -2.83
C GLU A 190 -6.09 13.76 -2.53
N ILE A 191 -5.06 14.56 -2.84
CA ILE A 191 -3.67 14.28 -2.52
C ILE A 191 -3.46 14.16 -1.01
N GLN A 192 -3.98 15.10 -0.21
CA GLN A 192 -3.85 15.03 1.26
C GLN A 192 -4.55 13.81 1.84
N LYS A 193 -5.78 13.50 1.37
CA LYS A 193 -6.52 12.30 1.76
C LYS A 193 -5.71 11.04 1.43
N ALA A 194 -5.24 10.91 0.19
CA ALA A 194 -4.48 9.76 -0.28
C ALA A 194 -3.16 9.56 0.50
N LYS A 195 -2.41 10.64 0.74
CA LYS A 195 -1.18 10.60 1.57
C LYS A 195 -1.47 10.14 2.99
N SER A 196 -2.54 10.63 3.62
CA SER A 196 -2.91 10.24 4.98
C SER A 196 -3.26 8.75 5.09
N ILE A 197 -3.99 8.22 4.10
CA ILE A 197 -4.34 6.80 4.02
C ILE A 197 -3.09 5.95 3.78
N ALA A 198 -2.22 6.37 2.86
CA ALA A 198 -0.95 5.69 2.56
C ALA A 198 -0.03 5.66 3.79
N MET A 199 0.11 6.78 4.51
CA MET A 199 0.93 6.87 5.72
C MET A 199 0.38 5.97 6.85
N ARG A 200 -0.94 5.96 7.04
CA ARG A 200 -1.59 5.06 8.00
C ARG A 200 -1.38 3.60 7.63
N ASN A 201 -1.33 3.27 6.34
CA ASN A 201 -1.06 1.92 5.88
C ASN A 201 0.40 1.51 6.19
N ILE A 202 1.38 2.37 5.91
CA ILE A 202 2.80 2.15 6.26
C ILE A 202 2.99 1.92 7.77
N ASN A 203 2.37 2.75 8.61
CA ASN A 203 2.48 2.60 10.07
C ASN A 203 1.86 1.28 10.59
N ASN A 204 0.93 0.67 9.85
CA ASN A 204 0.28 -0.59 10.22
C ASN A 204 0.97 -1.83 9.64
N HIS A 205 1.84 -1.63 8.64
CA HIS A 205 2.54 -2.69 7.92
C HIS A 205 4.02 -2.31 7.78
N PHE A 206 4.87 -2.90 8.62
CA PHE A 206 6.33 -2.74 8.57
C PHE A 206 7.00 -3.28 7.28
N LEU A 207 6.24 -3.64 6.24
CA LEU A 207 6.72 -4.26 5.02
C LEU A 207 6.88 -3.24 3.87
N ARG A 208 8.16 -3.07 3.50
CA ARG A 208 8.82 -2.20 2.51
C ARG A 208 8.19 -1.98 1.11
N ASN A 209 7.18 -2.75 0.69
CA ASN A 209 6.55 -2.54 -0.63
C ASN A 209 5.40 -1.51 -0.59
N GLU A 210 4.90 -1.16 0.59
CA GLU A 210 3.73 -0.28 0.74
C GLU A 210 4.09 1.23 0.77
N ASP A 211 5.38 1.56 0.85
CA ASP A 211 5.92 2.93 0.72
C ASP A 211 5.69 3.54 -0.68
N GLN A 212 5.41 2.70 -1.70
CA GLN A 212 5.30 3.14 -3.09
C GLN A 212 4.17 4.15 -3.30
N TYR A 213 2.97 3.91 -2.75
CA TYR A 213 1.84 4.84 -2.86
C TYR A 213 2.14 6.17 -2.15
N TYR A 214 2.74 6.13 -0.96
CA TYR A 214 3.10 7.35 -0.25
C TYR A 214 4.10 8.19 -1.04
N HIS A 215 5.15 7.58 -1.57
CA HIS A 215 6.12 8.29 -2.40
C HIS A 215 5.51 8.80 -3.71
N TYR A 216 4.59 8.04 -4.32
CA TYR A 216 3.85 8.48 -5.50
C TYR A 216 3.01 9.72 -5.19
N PHE A 217 2.19 9.71 -4.13
CA PHE A 217 1.36 10.87 -3.78
C PHE A 217 2.20 12.08 -3.33
N LYS A 218 3.33 11.86 -2.67
CA LYS A 218 4.28 12.92 -2.34
C LYS A 218 4.92 13.56 -3.57
N MET A 219 5.22 12.76 -4.60
CA MET A 219 5.67 13.28 -5.89
C MET A 219 4.55 14.08 -6.56
N ARG A 220 3.31 13.56 -6.57
CA ARG A 220 2.16 14.27 -7.16
C ARG A 220 1.85 15.59 -6.45
N GLU A 221 2.00 15.67 -5.13
CA GLU A 221 1.91 16.93 -4.38
C GLU A 221 2.89 17.96 -4.92
N ARG A 222 4.18 17.62 -5.03
CA ARG A 222 5.20 18.55 -5.57
C ARG A 222 4.92 18.97 -7.01
N GLN A 223 4.45 18.03 -7.83
CA GLN A 223 4.06 18.31 -9.20
C GLN A 223 2.85 19.26 -9.25
N PHE A 224 1.90 19.12 -8.32
CA PHE A 224 0.77 20.01 -8.19
C PHE A 224 1.20 21.42 -7.80
N ASP A 225 2.12 21.55 -6.82
CA ASP A 225 2.70 22.85 -6.41
C ASP A 225 3.35 23.58 -7.60
N ILE A 226 3.98 22.84 -8.51
CA ILE A 226 4.58 23.39 -9.74
C ILE A 226 3.49 23.90 -10.69
N LEU A 227 2.42 23.13 -10.91
CA LEU A 227 1.29 23.57 -11.74
C LEU A 227 0.66 24.85 -11.18
N GLU A 228 0.48 24.92 -9.85
CA GLU A 228 0.00 26.14 -9.19
C GLU A 228 0.91 27.34 -9.40
N ARG A 229 2.22 27.12 -9.41
CA ARG A 229 3.19 28.19 -9.58
C ARG A 229 3.27 28.73 -11.00
N ILE A 230 3.12 27.88 -12.02
CA ILE A 230 3.19 28.31 -13.43
C ILE A 230 1.90 28.97 -13.92
N MET A 231 0.75 28.69 -13.30
CA MET A 231 -0.56 29.21 -13.72
C MET A 231 -0.59 30.72 -13.94
N PRO A 232 -0.15 31.59 -12.99
CA PRO A 232 -0.16 33.04 -13.19
C PRO A 232 0.69 33.51 -14.36
N PHE A 233 1.80 32.82 -14.64
CA PHE A 233 2.68 33.15 -15.77
C PHE A 233 2.01 32.79 -17.09
N LEU A 234 1.33 31.64 -17.17
CA LEU A 234 0.53 31.27 -18.33
C LEU A 234 -0.62 32.25 -18.57
N SER A 235 -1.26 32.74 -17.50
CA SER A 235 -2.32 33.76 -17.57
C SER A 235 -1.87 35.15 -18.01
N SER A 236 -0.56 35.42 -17.97
CA SER A 236 0.03 36.69 -18.41
C SER A 236 0.49 36.70 -19.87
N LEU A 237 0.42 35.55 -20.56
CA LEU A 237 0.82 35.45 -21.97
C LEU A 237 -0.22 36.15 -22.84
N ASP A 238 0.23 37.04 -23.73
CA ASP A 238 -0.63 37.63 -24.76
C ASP A 238 -0.89 36.61 -25.87
N ASP A 239 -2.15 36.56 -26.35
CA ASP A 239 -2.66 35.62 -27.37
C ASP A 239 -1.98 35.72 -28.76
N THR A 240 -1.03 36.64 -28.94
CA THR A 240 -0.42 36.98 -30.24
C THR A 240 0.97 36.39 -30.45
N VAL A 241 1.48 35.63 -29.48
CA VAL A 241 2.88 35.19 -29.46
C VAL A 241 2.98 33.74 -29.94
N VAL A 242 3.53 33.52 -31.14
CA VAL A 242 3.75 32.18 -31.75
C VAL A 242 4.52 31.22 -30.83
N GLN A 243 5.28 31.75 -29.85
CA GLN A 243 5.94 30.93 -28.84
C GLN A 243 4.96 30.24 -27.86
N SER A 244 3.75 30.75 -27.68
CA SER A 244 2.71 30.19 -26.80
C SER A 244 2.21 28.84 -27.31
N ASP A 245 2.10 28.66 -28.64
CA ASP A 245 1.66 27.39 -29.25
C ASP A 245 2.55 26.21 -28.86
N LYS A 246 3.88 26.41 -28.81
CA LYS A 246 4.81 25.34 -28.42
C LYS A 246 4.66 24.91 -26.96
N ILE A 247 4.29 25.84 -26.09
CA ILE A 247 4.01 25.52 -24.68
C ILE A 247 2.66 24.82 -24.57
N ALA A 248 1.64 25.28 -25.31
CA ALA A 248 0.35 24.60 -25.37
C ALA A 248 0.50 23.14 -25.82
N ASP A 249 1.26 22.88 -26.89
CA ASP A 249 1.54 21.53 -27.39
C ASP A 249 2.24 20.67 -26.33
N LEU A 250 3.22 21.22 -25.61
CA LEU A 250 3.92 20.50 -24.53
C LEU A 250 2.96 20.15 -23.39
N LEU A 251 2.10 21.08 -22.96
CA LEU A 251 1.11 20.86 -21.91
C LEU A 251 0.07 19.81 -22.32
N GLU A 252 -0.37 19.85 -23.57
CA GLU A 252 -1.29 18.87 -24.14
C GLU A 252 -0.68 17.46 -24.18
N GLU A 253 0.55 17.32 -24.68
CA GLU A 253 1.28 16.05 -24.64
C GLU A 253 1.49 15.53 -23.20
N LEU A 254 1.84 16.42 -22.26
CA LEU A 254 1.97 16.09 -20.85
C LEU A 254 0.65 15.58 -20.26
N SER A 255 -0.48 16.15 -20.67
CA SER A 255 -1.82 15.76 -20.23
C SER A 255 -2.14 14.31 -20.61
N GLU A 256 -1.72 13.86 -21.80
CA GLU A 256 -1.91 12.47 -22.25
C GLU A 256 -0.97 11.51 -21.51
N ALA A 257 0.23 11.98 -21.16
CA ALA A 257 1.27 11.19 -20.52
C ALA A 257 1.20 11.15 -18.98
N VAL A 258 0.15 11.70 -18.35
CA VAL A 258 -0.06 11.61 -16.89
C VAL A 258 -0.32 10.15 -16.52
N SER A 259 0.74 9.42 -16.22
CA SER A 259 0.65 8.01 -15.81
C SER A 259 1.83 7.59 -14.94
N PRO A 260 1.74 6.42 -14.30
CA PRO A 260 2.84 5.76 -13.59
C PRO A 260 3.86 5.09 -14.52
N VAL A 261 3.82 5.34 -15.84
CA VAL A 261 4.83 4.86 -16.79
C VAL A 261 5.89 5.94 -16.93
N ASN A 262 7.18 5.56 -16.96
CA ASN A 262 8.24 6.53 -17.13
C ASN A 262 8.27 7.05 -18.57
N THR A 263 7.95 8.33 -18.75
CA THR A 263 7.97 9.06 -20.02
C THR A 263 8.97 10.21 -20.00
N VAL A 264 9.78 10.32 -18.95
CA VAL A 264 10.60 11.52 -18.68
C VAL A 264 11.59 11.81 -19.82
N SER A 265 12.26 10.78 -20.35
CA SER A 265 13.26 10.96 -21.41
C SER A 265 12.69 11.61 -22.68
N TYR A 266 11.45 11.26 -23.06
CA TYR A 266 10.77 11.88 -24.20
C TYR A 266 10.53 13.38 -23.94
N PHE A 267 9.98 13.72 -22.78
CA PHE A 267 9.66 15.11 -22.46
C PHE A 267 10.89 15.98 -22.18
N GLN A 268 11.98 15.42 -21.68
CA GLN A 268 13.27 16.12 -21.58
C GLN A 268 13.78 16.53 -22.96
N GLY A 269 13.67 15.65 -23.97
CA GLY A 269 13.97 15.99 -25.37
C GLY A 269 13.09 17.12 -25.89
N ARG A 270 11.76 17.02 -25.70
CA ARG A 270 10.80 18.07 -26.09
C ARG A 270 11.12 19.43 -25.46
N ILE A 271 11.47 19.46 -24.17
CA ILE A 271 11.88 20.70 -23.47
C ILE A 271 13.14 21.29 -24.11
N GLN A 272 14.14 20.45 -24.43
CA GLN A 272 15.36 20.90 -25.08
C GLN A 272 15.09 21.49 -26.47
N ASP A 273 14.22 20.86 -27.26
CA ASP A 273 13.82 21.37 -28.58
C ASP A 273 13.18 22.76 -28.50
N ILE A 274 12.30 22.97 -27.51
CA ILE A 274 11.65 24.27 -27.29
C ILE A 274 12.69 25.32 -26.84
N ARG A 275 13.65 24.96 -25.97
CA ARG A 275 14.73 25.87 -25.56
C ARG A 275 15.59 26.29 -26.75
N SER A 276 16.05 25.33 -27.55
CA SER A 276 16.88 25.63 -28.73
C SER A 276 16.12 26.49 -29.75
N TYR A 277 14.80 26.30 -29.88
CA TYR A 277 13.96 27.16 -30.71
C TYR A 277 13.90 28.62 -30.20
N PHE A 278 13.86 28.83 -28.87
CA PHE A 278 13.89 30.18 -28.30
C PHE A 278 15.27 30.84 -28.39
N GLU A 279 16.35 30.07 -28.24
CA GLU A 279 17.73 30.58 -28.33
C GLU A 279 18.12 30.99 -29.76
N ALA A 280 17.56 30.33 -30.78
CA ALA A 280 17.84 30.63 -32.19
C ALA A 280 17.17 31.93 -32.70
N ARG A 281 16.32 32.59 -31.89
CA ARG A 281 15.58 33.80 -32.28
C ARG A 281 16.36 35.07 -31.95
N GLU A 282 16.11 36.14 -32.70
CA GLU A 282 16.64 37.49 -32.39
C GLU A 282 16.26 37.92 -30.97
N LEU A 283 17.11 38.74 -30.34
CA LEU A 283 16.85 39.32 -29.02
C LEU A 283 15.52 40.10 -29.02
N PRO A 284 14.79 40.11 -27.88
CA PRO A 284 13.54 40.85 -27.78
C PRO A 284 13.78 42.34 -28.04
N LYS A 285 12.99 42.92 -28.93
CA LYS A 285 13.11 44.33 -29.36
C LYS A 285 12.30 45.28 -28.48
N THR A 286 11.38 44.74 -27.69
CA THR A 286 10.50 45.51 -26.80
C THR A 286 10.50 44.90 -25.40
N GLN A 287 10.20 45.73 -24.38
CA GLN A 287 10.03 45.26 -23.00
C GLN A 287 8.93 44.20 -22.89
N LYS A 288 7.82 44.39 -23.59
CA LYS A 288 6.69 43.44 -23.60
C LYS A 288 7.11 42.08 -24.15
N GLU A 289 7.88 42.07 -25.24
CA GLU A 289 8.44 40.84 -25.81
C GLU A 289 9.43 40.16 -24.85
N PHE A 290 10.24 40.94 -24.12
CA PHE A 290 11.13 40.41 -23.09
C PHE A 290 10.34 39.76 -21.94
N GLU A 291 9.32 40.43 -21.42
CA GLU A 291 8.44 39.93 -20.36
C GLU A 291 7.78 38.61 -20.76
N THR A 292 7.17 38.53 -21.95
CA THR A 292 6.56 37.28 -22.43
C THR A 292 7.59 36.16 -22.58
N ARG A 293 8.75 36.42 -23.18
CA ARG A 293 9.80 35.40 -23.33
C ARG A 293 10.32 34.91 -21.98
N SER A 294 10.54 35.80 -21.02
CA SER A 294 10.99 35.42 -19.68
C SER A 294 9.97 34.56 -18.94
N ALA A 295 8.67 34.86 -19.06
CA ALA A 295 7.59 34.03 -18.50
C ALA A 295 7.60 32.63 -19.13
N LEU A 296 7.75 32.52 -20.46
CA LEU A 296 7.83 31.24 -21.16
C LEU A 296 9.05 30.41 -20.72
N TYR A 297 10.23 31.04 -20.58
CA TYR A 297 11.43 30.37 -20.07
C TYR A 297 11.23 29.86 -18.65
N TYR A 298 10.59 30.67 -17.79
CA TYR A 298 10.27 30.29 -16.43
C TYR A 298 9.33 29.06 -16.38
N VAL A 299 8.27 29.07 -17.19
CA VAL A 299 7.34 27.93 -17.31
C VAL A 299 8.09 26.66 -17.76
N ILE A 300 8.95 26.76 -18.78
CA ILE A 300 9.75 25.61 -19.24
C ILE A 300 10.65 25.08 -18.12
N HIS A 301 11.29 25.97 -17.36
CA HIS A 301 12.15 25.57 -16.25
C HIS A 301 11.36 24.82 -15.17
N GLU A 302 10.20 25.31 -14.78
CA GLU A 302 9.33 24.66 -13.80
C GLU A 302 8.79 23.31 -14.34
N LEU A 303 8.44 23.20 -15.63
CA LEU A 303 8.05 21.93 -16.26
C LEU A 303 9.21 20.93 -16.33
N GLU A 304 10.45 21.38 -16.43
CA GLU A 304 11.63 20.51 -16.31
C GLU A 304 11.73 19.92 -14.90
N GLU A 305 11.56 20.75 -13.87
CA GLU A 305 11.51 20.30 -12.48
C GLU A 305 10.34 19.33 -12.22
N TYR A 306 9.17 19.58 -12.82
CA TYR A 306 8.02 18.67 -12.78
C TYR A 306 8.39 17.26 -13.24
N LEU A 307 9.17 17.14 -14.30
CA LEU A 307 9.62 15.86 -14.86
C LEU A 307 10.74 15.21 -14.02
N ARG A 308 11.70 16.01 -13.52
CA ARG A 308 12.78 15.53 -12.64
C ARG A 308 12.26 14.87 -11.36
N MET A 309 11.14 15.36 -10.82
CA MET A 309 10.49 14.71 -9.65
C MET A 309 10.10 13.26 -9.94
N LYS A 310 9.59 13.00 -11.16
CA LYS A 310 9.22 11.66 -11.62
C LYS A 310 10.46 10.78 -11.81
N GLU A 311 11.52 11.30 -12.42
CA GLU A 311 12.79 10.58 -12.58
C GLU A 311 13.41 10.14 -11.24
N SER A 312 13.48 11.05 -10.27
CA SER A 312 14.03 10.78 -8.94
C SER A 312 13.30 9.65 -8.20
N LEU A 313 12.01 9.46 -8.47
CA LEU A 313 11.20 8.38 -7.91
C LEU A 313 11.64 7.03 -8.50
N TYR A 314 11.75 6.92 -9.83
CA TYR A 314 12.16 5.68 -10.50
C TYR A 314 13.61 5.30 -10.18
N GLU A 315 14.53 6.26 -10.12
CA GLU A 315 15.92 5.95 -9.74
C GLU A 315 16.02 5.37 -8.33
N LYS A 316 15.25 5.91 -7.37
CA LYS A 316 15.18 5.38 -6.01
C LYS A 316 14.54 3.99 -5.96
N GLN A 317 13.59 3.69 -6.84
CA GLN A 317 13.00 2.36 -6.97
C GLN A 317 14.02 1.37 -7.56
N ASN A 318 14.69 1.72 -8.66
CA ASN A 318 15.69 0.88 -9.34
C ASN A 318 16.92 0.59 -8.47
N LYS A 319 17.46 1.58 -7.75
CA LYS A 319 18.58 1.36 -6.79
C LYS A 319 18.19 0.41 -5.65
N LYS A 320 16.93 0.47 -5.21
CA LYS A 320 16.39 -0.43 -4.17
C LYS A 320 16.12 -1.85 -4.66
N GLU A 321 15.94 -2.06 -5.97
CA GLU A 321 15.83 -3.38 -6.59
C GLU A 321 17.20 -4.02 -6.80
N LYS A 322 18.19 -3.28 -7.33
CA LYS A 322 19.57 -3.79 -7.52
C LYS A 322 20.27 -4.21 -6.21
N SER A 323 19.97 -3.52 -5.11
CA SER A 323 20.46 -3.89 -3.76
C SER A 323 19.74 -5.10 -3.14
N ARG A 324 18.82 -5.75 -3.86
CA ARG A 324 18.19 -7.03 -3.46
C ARG A 324 18.75 -8.23 -4.20
N GLU A 325 19.46 -8.01 -5.30
CA GLU A 325 20.07 -9.07 -6.13
C GLU A 325 21.52 -9.37 -5.72
N HIS A 326 22.04 -8.64 -4.72
CA HIS A 326 23.32 -8.86 -4.05
C HIS A 326 23.03 -9.01 -2.56
#